data_AF-A0A6V8DJ01-F1
#
_entry.id   AF-A0A6V8DJ01-F1
#
_cell.length_a   1.000
_cell.length_b   1.000
_cell.length_c   1.000
_cell.angle_alpha   90.00
_cell.angle_beta   90.00
_cell.angle_gamma   90.00
#
_symmetry.space_group_name_H-M   'P 1'
#
loop_
_entity.id
_entity.type
_entity.pdbx_description
1 polymer ?
#
loop_
_entity_poly.entity_id
_entity_poly.type
_entity_poly.pdbx_seq_one_letter_code
_entity_poly.pdbx_strand_id
1 'polypeptide(L)'
;KNSWAMRWPSNLHPRESEPVSELQIFNSNDVIVPEELYSWCKGVNLKGLIPEIIVVDEEGSAVTYRISIEDPRGELGEYSEIDIDKDSLYEISSGGYFIANLDSEESRVSERLLGGGITNSAFRSLMEGNEDTRALVLLDLLNRGLNPKSGFKYGTKWRCYEGNVGESHAPWLVSDPENIPSDWNEACLASRLASGVNKTWLMPIFIHGEIGYMSISRPPTDSRWSTPR
;
A
#
# COMPACT_ATOMS: atom_id res chain seq x y z
N LYS A 1 -18.87 4.80 18.57
CA LYS A 1 -19.57 5.35 17.39
C LYS A 1 -18.57 5.25 16.26
N ASN A 2 -18.77 4.46 15.20
CA ASN A 2 -18.04 4.57 13.91
C ASN A 2 -18.50 3.49 12.92
N SER A 3 -19.00 2.34 13.39
CA SER A 3 -19.56 1.30 12.52
C SER A 3 -21.05 1.53 12.29
N TRP A 4 -21.50 1.32 11.05
CA TRP A 4 -22.89 1.46 10.64
C TRP A 4 -23.73 0.22 11.02
N ALA A 5 -23.13 -0.97 10.87
CA ALA A 5 -23.77 -2.24 11.24
C ALA A 5 -22.75 -3.28 11.71
N MET A 6 -23.28 -4.43 12.14
CA MET A 6 -22.54 -5.64 12.45
C MET A 6 -23.10 -6.80 11.63
N ARG A 7 -22.26 -7.77 11.28
CA ARG A 7 -22.66 -8.95 10.50
C ARG A 7 -22.41 -10.23 11.30
N TRP A 8 -23.37 -11.15 11.20
CA TRP A 8 -23.30 -12.50 11.74
C TRP A 8 -23.11 -13.53 10.62
N PRO A 9 -22.62 -14.74 10.93
CA PRO A 9 -22.69 -15.88 10.02
C PRO A 9 -24.14 -16.18 9.63
N SER A 10 -24.36 -16.60 8.39
CA SER A 10 -25.71 -16.87 7.87
C SER A 10 -26.45 -17.98 8.61
N ASN A 11 -25.73 -18.85 9.31
CA ASN A 11 -26.25 -19.99 10.07
C ASN A 11 -26.48 -19.70 11.56
N LEU A 12 -26.20 -18.48 12.05
CA LEU A 12 -26.34 -18.12 13.46
C LEU A 12 -27.28 -16.93 13.65
N HIS A 13 -28.02 -16.93 14.76
CA HIS A 13 -28.94 -15.86 15.08
C HIS A 13 -28.26 -14.79 15.96
N PRO A 14 -28.49 -13.48 15.72
CA PRO A 14 -27.87 -12.40 16.50
C PRO A 14 -28.18 -12.39 18.01
N ARG A 15 -29.24 -13.09 18.43
CA ARG A 15 -29.57 -13.22 19.87
C ARG A 15 -28.74 -14.28 20.60
N GLU A 16 -28.08 -15.17 19.86
CA GLU A 16 -27.45 -16.37 20.39
C GLU A 16 -25.94 -16.42 20.10
N SER A 17 -25.41 -15.41 19.41
CA SER A 17 -24.02 -15.39 18.97
C SER A 17 -23.48 -13.97 18.84
N GLU A 18 -22.16 -13.86 18.90
CA GLU A 18 -21.44 -12.61 18.64
C GLU A 18 -21.28 -12.38 17.13
N PRO A 19 -21.18 -11.11 16.69
CA PRO A 19 -20.92 -10.80 15.29
C PRO A 19 -19.52 -11.26 14.87
N VAL A 20 -19.32 -11.40 13.56
CA VAL A 20 -18.01 -11.71 12.96
C VAL A 20 -17.38 -10.50 12.27
N SER A 21 -18.13 -9.41 12.10
CA SER A 21 -17.67 -8.23 11.37
C SER A 21 -18.39 -6.98 11.81
N GLU A 22 -17.68 -5.85 11.74
CA GLU A 22 -18.27 -4.51 11.75
C GLU A 22 -18.20 -3.91 10.35
N LEU A 23 -19.24 -3.16 9.99
CA LEU A 23 -19.45 -2.66 8.64
C LEU A 23 -19.55 -1.13 8.62
N GLN A 24 -18.90 -0.49 7.63
CA GLN A 24 -19.21 0.87 7.18
C GLN A 24 -19.80 0.87 5.76
N ILE A 25 -20.63 1.86 5.44
CA ILE A 25 -21.25 2.02 4.13
C ILE A 25 -20.89 3.40 3.61
N PHE A 26 -20.48 3.48 2.33
CA PHE A 26 -20.13 4.71 1.65
C PHE A 26 -20.78 4.77 0.27
N ASN A 27 -21.06 5.99 -0.20
CA ASN A 27 -21.25 6.25 -1.61
C ASN A 27 -19.90 6.23 -2.34
N SER A 28 -19.89 5.86 -3.62
CA SER A 28 -18.68 5.84 -4.46
C SER A 28 -17.94 7.18 -4.49
N ASN A 29 -18.66 8.29 -4.34
CA ASN A 29 -18.12 9.65 -4.39
C ASN A 29 -17.82 10.23 -3.00
N ASP A 30 -18.01 9.45 -1.93
CA ASP A 30 -17.66 9.91 -0.59
C ASP A 30 -16.14 10.07 -0.47
N VAL A 31 -15.73 11.14 0.20
CA VAL A 31 -14.33 11.43 0.48
C VAL A 31 -13.76 10.38 1.43
N ILE A 32 -12.56 9.87 1.12
CA ILE A 32 -11.82 8.99 2.00
C ILE A 32 -10.96 9.84 2.94
N VAL A 33 -11.09 9.58 4.25
CA VAL A 33 -10.18 10.10 5.29
C VAL A 33 -9.33 8.93 5.81
N PRO A 34 -8.11 8.73 5.30
CA PRO A 34 -7.32 7.52 5.56
C PRO A 34 -7.02 7.27 7.03
N GLU A 35 -6.76 8.31 7.82
CA GLU A 35 -6.40 8.22 9.23
C GLU A 35 -7.59 7.75 10.09
N GLU A 36 -8.79 8.23 9.76
CA GLU A 36 -10.03 7.79 10.40
C GLU A 36 -10.34 6.34 10.05
N LEU A 37 -10.16 5.98 8.78
CA LEU A 37 -10.39 4.65 8.27
C LEU A 37 -9.42 3.63 8.89
N TYR A 38 -8.14 4.01 9.01
CA TYR A 38 -7.13 3.21 9.70
C TYR A 38 -7.46 3.03 11.18
N SER A 39 -7.83 4.11 11.87
CA SER A 39 -8.19 4.08 13.29
C SER A 39 -9.42 3.19 13.54
N TRP A 40 -10.41 3.27 12.65
CA TRP A 40 -11.57 2.39 12.67
C TRP A 40 -11.16 0.92 12.47
N CYS A 41 -10.40 0.63 11.41
CA CYS A 41 -9.90 -0.72 11.11
C CYS A 41 -9.14 -1.31 12.30
N LYS A 42 -8.22 -0.54 12.91
CA LYS A 42 -7.48 -0.93 14.12
C LYS A 42 -8.44 -1.27 15.27
N GLY A 43 -9.44 -0.43 15.51
CA GLY A 43 -10.43 -0.63 16.56
C GLY A 43 -11.29 -1.89 16.35
N VAL A 44 -11.64 -2.23 15.11
CA VAL A 44 -12.38 -3.44 14.76
C VAL A 44 -11.51 -4.69 14.94
N ASN A 45 -10.26 -4.65 14.48
CA ASN A 45 -9.30 -5.75 14.64
C ASN A 45 -9.01 -6.05 16.12
N LEU A 46 -8.92 -5.03 16.98
CA LEU A 46 -8.73 -5.22 18.42
C LEU A 46 -9.89 -5.97 19.11
N LYS A 47 -11.08 -5.97 18.51
CA LYS A 47 -12.24 -6.74 18.99
C LYS A 47 -12.27 -8.17 18.42
N GLY A 48 -11.31 -8.54 17.56
CA GLY A 48 -11.32 -9.80 16.82
C GLY A 48 -12.39 -9.88 15.73
N LEU A 49 -12.91 -8.74 15.28
CA LEU A 49 -13.92 -8.64 14.24
C LEU A 49 -13.29 -8.29 12.90
N ILE A 50 -13.98 -8.59 11.80
CA ILE A 50 -13.53 -8.24 10.44
C ILE A 50 -14.04 -6.83 10.08
N PRO A 51 -13.16 -5.88 9.69
CA PRO A 51 -13.56 -4.58 9.17
C PRO A 51 -14.00 -4.70 7.70
N GLU A 52 -15.31 -4.60 7.48
CA GLU A 52 -15.92 -4.65 6.14
C GLU A 52 -16.48 -3.29 5.72
N ILE A 53 -16.46 -3.06 4.41
CA ILE A 53 -17.03 -1.86 3.81
C ILE A 53 -17.98 -2.27 2.69
N ILE A 54 -19.08 -1.55 2.55
CA ILE A 54 -19.90 -1.57 1.34
C ILE A 54 -19.79 -0.20 0.65
N VAL A 55 -19.42 -0.22 -0.63
CA VAL A 55 -19.44 0.95 -1.49
C VAL A 55 -20.64 0.82 -2.43
N VAL A 56 -21.48 1.86 -2.48
CA VAL A 56 -22.66 1.94 -3.36
C VAL A 56 -22.43 2.99 -4.43
N ASP A 57 -22.55 2.62 -5.71
CA ASP A 57 -22.39 3.55 -6.83
C ASP A 57 -23.67 4.33 -7.15
N GLU A 58 -23.60 5.19 -8.17
CA GLU A 58 -24.72 6.03 -8.62
C GLU A 58 -25.89 5.26 -9.23
N GLU A 59 -25.66 4.03 -9.71
CA GLU A 59 -26.70 3.14 -10.23
C GLU A 59 -27.31 2.26 -9.11
N GLY A 60 -26.83 2.42 -7.88
CA GLY A 60 -27.26 1.63 -6.73
C GLY A 60 -26.62 0.23 -6.65
N SER A 61 -25.60 -0.04 -7.47
CA SER A 61 -24.82 -1.28 -7.34
C SER A 61 -23.92 -1.22 -6.12
N ALA A 62 -23.88 -2.31 -5.36
CA ALA A 62 -23.10 -2.40 -4.13
C ALA A 62 -21.93 -3.38 -4.27
N VAL A 63 -20.76 -2.96 -3.80
CA VAL A 63 -19.53 -3.77 -3.80
C VAL A 63 -18.93 -3.80 -2.39
N THR A 64 -18.61 -5.01 -1.94
CA THR A 64 -18.03 -5.26 -0.62
C THR A 64 -16.50 -5.28 -0.64
N TYR A 65 -15.88 -4.71 0.39
CA TYR A 65 -14.43 -4.73 0.60
C TYR A 65 -14.11 -5.08 2.04
N ARG A 66 -12.88 -5.54 2.25
CA ARG A 66 -12.25 -5.63 3.57
C ARG A 66 -11.10 -4.66 3.62
N ILE A 67 -10.95 -4.04 4.78
CA ILE A 67 -9.76 -3.28 5.11
C ILE A 67 -8.82 -4.20 5.89
N SER A 68 -7.53 -4.06 5.71
CA SER A 68 -6.56 -4.71 6.59
C SER A 68 -5.40 -3.78 6.86
N ILE A 69 -4.88 -3.83 8.09
CA ILE A 69 -3.62 -3.19 8.44
C ILE A 69 -2.55 -4.21 8.12
N GLU A 70 -1.62 -3.84 7.24
CA GLU A 70 -0.58 -4.72 6.73
C GLU A 70 0.77 -4.33 7.33
N ASP A 71 1.63 -5.32 7.52
CA ASP A 71 3.04 -5.12 7.91
C ASP A 71 3.93 -5.69 6.80
N PRO A 72 4.14 -4.94 5.68
CA PRO A 72 4.99 -5.43 4.61
C PRO A 72 6.42 -5.56 5.13
N ARG A 73 7.01 -6.76 4.98
CA ARG A 73 8.35 -7.13 5.42
C ARG A 73 9.08 -7.85 4.31
N GLY A 74 10.39 -7.68 4.26
CA GLY A 74 11.28 -8.43 3.39
C GLY A 74 12.46 -9.03 4.14
N GLU A 75 13.34 -9.65 3.38
CA GLU A 75 14.43 -10.52 3.83
C GLU A 75 15.80 -9.84 3.66
N LEU A 76 15.86 -8.64 3.06
CA LEU A 76 17.12 -7.95 2.73
C LEU A 76 17.72 -7.13 3.89
N GLY A 77 17.12 -7.21 5.08
CA GLY A 77 17.59 -6.49 6.28
C GLY A 77 17.43 -4.96 6.18
N GLU A 78 17.91 -4.25 7.19
CA GLU A 78 17.80 -2.78 7.26
C GLU A 78 18.57 -2.07 6.13
N TYR A 79 18.17 -0.84 5.84
CA TYR A 79 18.85 -0.03 4.84
C TYR A 79 20.17 0.48 5.40
N SER A 80 21.25 0.31 4.65
CA SER A 80 22.52 0.96 4.91
C SER A 80 22.71 2.08 3.91
N GLU A 81 23.00 3.28 4.39
CA GLU A 81 23.31 4.41 3.51
C GLU A 81 24.48 4.07 2.59
N ILE A 82 24.37 4.49 1.34
CA ILE A 82 25.41 4.28 0.34
C ILE A 82 26.28 5.52 0.30
N ASP A 83 27.59 5.33 0.47
CA ASP A 83 28.57 6.37 0.18
C ASP A 83 28.73 6.48 -1.34
N ILE A 84 28.19 7.55 -1.92
CA ILE A 84 28.26 7.81 -3.36
C ILE A 84 29.11 9.05 -3.59
N ASP A 85 30.14 8.90 -4.41
CA ASP A 85 30.93 10.02 -4.88
C ASP A 85 30.06 11.05 -5.61
N LYS A 86 29.99 12.26 -5.06
CA LYS A 86 29.15 13.34 -5.59
C LYS A 86 29.59 13.77 -6.99
N ASP A 87 30.87 13.63 -7.34
CA ASP A 87 31.37 13.96 -8.69
C ASP A 87 30.90 12.94 -9.74
N SER A 88 30.42 11.78 -9.30
CA SER A 88 29.85 10.73 -10.13
C SER A 88 28.32 10.82 -10.27
N LEU A 89 27.68 11.83 -9.66
CA LEU A 89 26.22 12.05 -9.70
C LEU A 89 25.82 13.03 -10.80
N TYR A 90 24.92 12.61 -11.67
CA TYR A 90 24.35 13.42 -12.73
C TYR A 90 22.84 13.49 -12.59
N GLU A 91 22.29 14.69 -12.39
CA GLU A 91 20.84 14.88 -12.38
C GLU A 91 20.24 14.53 -13.74
N ILE A 92 19.12 13.80 -13.71
CA ILE A 92 18.39 13.40 -14.92
C ILE A 92 16.98 13.96 -14.91
N SER A 93 16.39 14.11 -16.10
CA SER A 93 15.08 14.74 -16.29
C SER A 93 13.91 14.03 -15.60
N SER A 94 14.09 12.77 -15.18
CA SER A 94 13.13 12.01 -14.38
C SER A 94 13.11 12.41 -12.90
N GLY A 95 14.00 13.33 -12.48
CA GLY A 95 14.11 13.85 -11.12
C GLY A 95 15.04 13.06 -10.20
N GLY A 96 15.58 11.93 -10.65
CA GLY A 96 16.60 11.16 -9.93
C GLY A 96 18.04 11.52 -10.33
N TYR A 97 18.95 10.59 -10.08
CA TYR A 97 20.34 10.65 -10.53
C TYR A 97 20.70 9.49 -11.46
N PHE A 98 21.63 9.76 -12.38
CA PHE A 98 22.50 8.75 -12.95
C PHE A 98 23.83 8.76 -12.18
N ILE A 99 24.25 7.58 -11.71
CA ILE A 99 25.48 7.34 -10.95
C ILE A 99 26.46 6.63 -11.86
N ALA A 100 27.49 7.32 -12.36
CA ALA A 100 28.39 6.75 -13.35
C ALA A 100 29.25 5.59 -12.82
N ASN A 101 29.75 5.72 -11.58
CA ASN A 101 30.57 4.72 -10.90
C ASN A 101 29.81 4.15 -9.70
N LEU A 102 28.89 3.23 -9.95
CA LEU A 102 28.15 2.54 -8.88
C LEU A 102 28.87 1.25 -8.49
N ASP A 103 29.68 1.34 -7.45
CA ASP A 103 30.27 0.19 -6.75
C ASP A 103 29.56 0.00 -5.40
N SER A 104 28.30 -0.41 -5.46
CA SER A 104 27.48 -0.64 -4.27
C SER A 104 26.77 -1.99 -4.38
N GLU A 105 26.83 -2.74 -3.27
CA GLU A 105 26.03 -3.94 -3.04
C GLU A 105 24.55 -3.60 -2.85
N GLU A 106 24.23 -2.35 -2.51
CA GLU A 106 22.89 -1.86 -2.25
C GLU A 106 22.15 -1.56 -3.57
N SER A 107 21.68 -2.64 -4.19
CA SER A 107 20.94 -2.58 -5.45
C SER A 107 19.48 -2.15 -5.30
N ARG A 108 18.94 -1.96 -4.07
CA ARG A 108 17.52 -1.63 -3.88
C ARG A 108 17.18 -0.24 -4.43
N VAL A 109 18.09 0.72 -4.28
CA VAL A 109 17.84 2.15 -4.57
C VAL A 109 18.19 2.61 -5.98
N SER A 110 18.79 1.73 -6.78
CA SER A 110 19.18 2.03 -8.16
C SER A 110 18.89 0.84 -9.10
N GLU A 111 18.86 1.11 -10.39
CA GLU A 111 18.80 0.10 -11.45
C GLU A 111 20.04 0.22 -12.34
N ARG A 112 20.62 -0.89 -12.79
CA ARG A 112 21.81 -0.84 -13.65
C ARG A 112 21.46 -0.24 -15.02
N LEU A 113 22.23 0.77 -15.46
CA LEU A 113 22.07 1.42 -16.76
C LEU A 113 23.43 1.89 -17.28
N LEU A 114 23.79 1.54 -18.53
CA LEU A 114 25.01 2.02 -19.21
C LEU A 114 26.32 1.87 -18.39
N GLY A 115 26.43 0.81 -17.59
CA GLY A 115 27.58 0.58 -16.70
C GLY A 115 27.49 1.28 -15.33
N GLY A 116 26.60 2.26 -15.19
CA GLY A 116 26.28 2.94 -13.94
C GLY A 116 24.96 2.46 -13.31
N GLY A 117 24.36 3.34 -12.50
CA GLY A 117 23.05 3.14 -11.87
C GLY A 117 22.11 4.31 -12.12
N ILE A 118 20.83 4.05 -12.38
CA ILE A 118 19.78 5.07 -12.44
C ILE A 118 18.90 4.99 -11.19
N THR A 119 18.62 6.13 -10.58
CA THR A 119 17.76 6.25 -9.39
C THR A 119 16.50 7.05 -9.72
N ASN A 120 15.58 7.15 -8.74
CA ASN A 120 14.34 7.92 -8.88
C ASN A 120 14.38 9.18 -8.00
N SER A 121 13.37 10.04 -8.16
CA SER A 121 13.29 11.29 -7.40
C SER A 121 13.16 11.10 -5.88
N ALA A 122 12.49 10.04 -5.42
CA ALA A 122 12.37 9.75 -3.98
C ALA A 122 13.73 9.40 -3.36
N PHE A 123 14.58 8.67 -4.10
CA PHE A 123 15.94 8.39 -3.65
C PHE A 123 16.83 9.64 -3.65
N ARG A 124 16.69 10.52 -4.64
CA ARG A 124 17.36 11.82 -4.61
C ARG A 124 16.98 12.61 -3.36
N SER A 125 15.69 12.74 -3.08
CA SER A 125 15.20 13.44 -1.89
C SER A 125 15.72 12.81 -0.60
N LEU A 126 15.83 11.47 -0.56
CA LEU A 126 16.43 10.74 0.55
C LEU A 126 17.92 11.09 0.74
N MET A 127 18.71 11.11 -0.35
CA MET A 127 20.14 11.46 -0.29
C MET A 127 20.39 12.93 0.09
N GLU A 128 19.53 13.84 -0.36
CA GLU A 128 19.63 15.27 -0.05
C GLU A 128 19.16 15.60 1.37
N GLY A 129 18.51 14.66 2.07
CA GLY A 129 17.95 14.86 3.39
C GLY A 129 16.71 15.75 3.40
N ASN A 130 15.95 15.78 2.31
CA ASN A 130 14.73 16.58 2.18
C ASN A 130 13.55 15.94 2.93
N GLU A 131 12.66 16.76 3.50
CA GLU A 131 11.40 16.32 4.11
C GLU A 131 10.34 15.97 3.04
N ASP A 132 10.65 15.01 2.18
CA ASP A 132 9.76 14.51 1.13
C ASP A 132 9.03 13.24 1.60
N THR A 133 7.69 13.22 1.51
CA THR A 133 6.88 12.09 1.98
C THR A 133 7.21 10.78 1.24
N ARG A 134 7.58 10.85 -0.04
CA ARG A 134 7.99 9.66 -0.81
C ARG A 134 9.36 9.17 -0.38
N ALA A 135 10.27 10.06 -0.01
CA ALA A 135 11.57 9.68 0.56
C ALA A 135 11.39 8.97 1.91
N LEU A 136 10.49 9.48 2.77
CA LEU A 136 10.17 8.86 4.06
C LEU A 136 9.58 7.45 3.87
N VAL A 137 8.60 7.29 2.98
CA VAL A 137 8.02 5.97 2.66
C VAL A 137 9.07 5.05 2.03
N LEU A 138 9.91 5.54 1.11
CA LEU A 138 10.98 4.75 0.51
C LEU A 138 11.95 4.23 1.59
N LEU A 139 12.40 5.10 2.50
CA LEU A 139 13.29 4.71 3.60
C LEU A 139 12.65 3.67 4.52
N ASP A 140 11.38 3.84 4.89
CA ASP A 140 10.65 2.87 5.71
C ASP A 140 10.53 1.51 5.01
N LEU A 141 10.21 1.48 3.72
CA LEU A 141 10.17 0.24 2.93
C LEU A 141 11.54 -0.45 2.87
N LEU A 142 12.63 0.31 2.67
CA LEU A 142 13.99 -0.24 2.65
C LEU A 142 14.37 -0.81 4.03
N ASN A 143 14.04 -0.10 5.11
CA ASN A 143 14.29 -0.54 6.49
C ASN A 143 13.44 -1.77 6.89
N ARG A 144 12.30 -1.98 6.24
CA ARG A 144 11.50 -3.21 6.36
C ARG A 144 12.13 -4.41 5.63
N GLY A 145 13.29 -4.25 5.00
CA GLY A 145 13.97 -5.32 4.25
C GLY A 145 13.40 -5.56 2.87
N LEU A 146 12.55 -4.67 2.36
CA LEU A 146 11.95 -4.81 1.03
C LEU A 146 12.90 -4.28 -0.05
N ASN A 147 12.63 -4.67 -1.30
CA ASN A 147 13.27 -4.13 -2.50
C ASN A 147 12.25 -3.31 -3.32
N PRO A 148 12.14 -1.98 -3.13
CA PRO A 148 11.16 -1.15 -3.82
C PRO A 148 11.63 -0.79 -5.22
N LYS A 149 10.94 -1.27 -6.26
CA LYS A 149 11.16 -0.87 -7.66
C LYS A 149 9.99 -0.04 -8.19
N SER A 150 10.17 0.61 -9.33
CA SER A 150 9.10 1.39 -9.96
C SER A 150 7.82 0.55 -10.14
N GLY A 151 6.70 1.07 -9.60
CA GLY A 151 5.36 0.49 -9.71
C GLY A 151 4.61 0.89 -10.99
N PHE A 152 5.26 1.62 -11.91
CA PHE A 152 4.62 2.23 -13.09
C PHE A 152 3.72 1.27 -13.89
N LYS A 153 4.15 0.02 -14.08
CA LYS A 153 3.37 -1.01 -14.80
C LYS A 153 2.02 -1.35 -14.16
N TYR A 154 1.82 -0.95 -12.91
CA TYR A 154 0.64 -1.23 -12.09
C TYR A 154 -0.08 0.04 -11.64
N GLY A 155 0.31 1.22 -12.14
CA GLY A 155 -0.30 2.50 -11.72
C GLY A 155 -0.03 2.86 -10.26
N THR A 156 1.06 2.35 -9.68
CA THR A 156 1.47 2.63 -8.29
C THR A 156 2.88 3.21 -8.25
N LYS A 157 3.29 3.77 -7.10
CA LYS A 157 4.61 4.36 -6.96
C LYS A 157 5.69 3.28 -6.92
N TRP A 158 5.48 2.28 -6.07
CA TRP A 158 6.41 1.17 -5.93
C TRP A 158 5.72 -0.18 -6.05
N ARG A 159 6.47 -1.13 -6.59
CA ARG A 159 6.24 -2.56 -6.38
C ARG A 159 7.39 -3.06 -5.50
N CYS A 160 7.07 -3.69 -4.38
CA CYS A 160 8.08 -4.11 -3.42
C CYS A 160 8.22 -5.62 -3.43
N TYR A 161 9.47 -6.10 -3.53
CA TYR A 161 9.82 -7.51 -3.38
C TYR A 161 10.28 -7.77 -1.95
N GLU A 162 10.06 -9.00 -1.48
CA GLU A 162 10.55 -9.44 -0.18
C GLU A 162 12.05 -9.75 -0.23
N GLY A 163 12.53 -10.31 -1.35
CA GLY A 163 13.94 -10.59 -1.60
C GLY A 163 14.49 -9.88 -2.84
N ASN A 164 15.46 -10.52 -3.50
CA ASN A 164 16.06 -9.97 -4.71
C ASN A 164 15.09 -9.97 -5.89
N VAL A 165 15.20 -8.95 -6.74
CA VAL A 165 14.42 -8.87 -7.97
C VAL A 165 14.82 -10.03 -8.90
N GLY A 166 13.82 -10.80 -9.35
CA GLY A 166 14.00 -11.92 -10.28
C GLY A 166 13.89 -13.30 -9.63
N GLU A 167 13.98 -13.40 -8.31
CA GLU A 167 13.76 -14.65 -7.57
C GLU A 167 12.27 -14.93 -7.37
N SER A 168 11.49 -13.89 -7.07
CA SER A 168 10.04 -13.97 -6.85
C SER A 168 9.30 -12.77 -7.44
N HIS A 169 7.96 -12.85 -7.46
CA HIS A 169 7.12 -11.71 -7.84
C HIS A 169 6.95 -10.77 -6.66
N ALA A 170 6.95 -9.45 -6.89
CA ALA A 170 6.60 -8.45 -5.88
C ALA A 170 5.17 -8.67 -5.35
N PRO A 171 4.96 -9.00 -4.07
CA PRO A 171 3.61 -9.18 -3.53
C PRO A 171 2.92 -7.83 -3.22
N TRP A 172 3.69 -6.75 -3.04
CA TRP A 172 3.17 -5.46 -2.58
C TRP A 172 3.18 -4.40 -3.70
N LEU A 173 2.08 -3.66 -3.83
CA LEU A 173 1.97 -2.47 -4.67
C LEU A 173 1.68 -1.25 -3.80
N VAL A 174 2.65 -0.37 -3.60
CA VAL A 174 2.54 0.78 -2.70
C VAL A 174 2.17 2.04 -3.48
N SER A 175 1.08 2.67 -3.08
CA SER A 175 0.62 3.95 -3.63
C SER A 175 1.62 5.08 -3.40
N ASP A 176 1.53 6.12 -4.23
CA ASP A 176 2.25 7.37 -3.99
C ASP A 176 1.63 8.06 -2.76
N PRO A 177 2.39 8.37 -1.68
CA PRO A 177 1.84 9.05 -0.51
C PRO A 177 1.25 10.42 -0.83
N GLU A 178 1.66 11.07 -1.92
CA GLU A 178 1.09 12.35 -2.36
C GLU A 178 -0.13 12.20 -3.27
N ASN A 179 -0.45 10.98 -3.69
CA ASN A 179 -1.56 10.69 -4.61
C ASN A 179 -2.28 9.41 -4.18
N ILE A 180 -2.66 9.37 -2.90
CA ILE A 180 -3.55 8.35 -2.36
C ILE A 180 -4.99 8.60 -2.84
N PRO A 181 -5.84 7.55 -2.96
CA PRO A 181 -7.22 7.71 -3.37
C PRO A 181 -7.98 8.74 -2.52
N SER A 182 -8.61 9.68 -3.20
CA SER A 182 -9.44 10.73 -2.60
C SER A 182 -10.88 10.29 -2.38
N ASP A 183 -11.36 9.32 -3.17
CA ASP A 183 -12.72 8.77 -3.11
C ASP A 183 -12.74 7.24 -3.27
N TRP A 184 -13.94 6.66 -3.12
CA TRP A 184 -14.13 5.22 -3.25
C TRP A 184 -14.04 4.71 -4.69
N ASN A 185 -14.24 5.53 -5.72
CA ASN A 185 -14.01 5.13 -7.11
C ASN A 185 -12.53 4.79 -7.33
N GLU A 186 -11.64 5.68 -6.90
CA GLU A 186 -10.19 5.51 -6.99
C GLU A 186 -9.71 4.32 -6.14
N ALA A 187 -10.21 4.18 -4.91
CA ALA A 187 -9.85 3.06 -4.04
C ALA A 187 -10.33 1.70 -4.60
N CYS A 188 -11.55 1.65 -5.14
CA CYS A 188 -12.09 0.46 -5.81
C CYS A 188 -11.26 0.09 -7.04
N LEU A 189 -10.85 1.09 -7.84
CA LEU A 189 -10.00 0.88 -9.01
C LEU A 189 -8.64 0.31 -8.61
N ALA A 190 -7.96 0.91 -7.63
CA ALA A 190 -6.67 0.45 -7.14
C ALA A 190 -6.73 -0.99 -6.60
N SER A 191 -7.75 -1.29 -5.80
CA SER A 191 -8.01 -2.64 -5.28
C SER A 191 -8.20 -3.67 -6.40
N ARG A 192 -9.00 -3.32 -7.43
CA ARG A 192 -9.27 -4.19 -8.57
C ARG A 192 -8.02 -4.45 -9.43
N LEU A 193 -7.23 -3.41 -9.70
CA LEU A 193 -6.00 -3.53 -10.48
C LEU A 193 -5.00 -4.47 -9.79
N ALA A 194 -4.80 -4.30 -8.48
CA ALA A 194 -3.90 -5.15 -7.71
C ALA A 194 -4.37 -6.60 -7.62
N SER A 195 -5.66 -6.82 -7.36
CA SER A 195 -6.25 -8.16 -7.36
C SER A 195 -6.09 -8.86 -8.71
N GLY A 196 -6.19 -8.14 -9.83
CA GLY A 196 -6.03 -8.69 -11.18
C GLY A 196 -4.63 -9.23 -11.48
N VAL A 197 -3.61 -8.79 -10.73
CA VAL A 197 -2.22 -9.24 -10.87
C VAL A 197 -1.73 -10.05 -9.66
N ASN A 198 -2.66 -10.50 -8.80
CA ASN A 198 -2.40 -11.24 -7.58
C ASN A 198 -1.38 -10.55 -6.66
N LYS A 199 -1.64 -9.28 -6.36
CA LYS A 199 -0.83 -8.45 -5.45
C LYS A 199 -1.71 -7.74 -4.44
N THR A 200 -1.13 -7.41 -3.30
CA THR A 200 -1.78 -6.59 -2.28
C THR A 200 -1.42 -5.13 -2.52
N TRP A 201 -2.44 -4.31 -2.74
CA TRP A 201 -2.28 -2.86 -2.81
C TRP A 201 -2.19 -2.27 -1.39
N LEU A 202 -1.24 -1.36 -1.20
CA LEU A 202 -0.93 -0.74 0.08
C LEU A 202 -1.00 0.78 -0.05
N MET A 203 -1.76 1.39 0.85
CA MET A 203 -1.78 2.82 1.08
C MET A 203 -0.92 3.12 2.32
N PRO A 204 0.16 3.91 2.18
CA PRO A 204 0.93 4.37 3.33
C PRO A 204 0.12 5.39 4.14
N ILE A 205 0.14 5.27 5.47
CA ILE A 205 -0.59 6.13 6.41
C ILE A 205 0.40 6.65 7.45
N PHE A 206 0.47 7.97 7.63
CA PHE A 206 1.34 8.61 8.62
C PHE A 206 0.60 8.74 9.95
N ILE A 207 1.08 8.06 10.99
CA ILE A 207 0.38 7.93 12.27
C ILE A 207 1.38 8.15 13.40
N HIS A 208 1.20 9.23 14.16
CA HIS A 208 2.03 9.53 15.35
C HIS A 208 3.55 9.50 15.10
N GLY A 209 4.00 9.84 13.88
CA GLY A 209 5.41 9.83 13.51
C GLY A 209 5.91 8.48 12.96
N GLU A 210 5.05 7.47 12.86
CA GLU A 210 5.33 6.18 12.21
C GLU A 210 4.54 6.04 10.89
N ILE A 211 5.01 5.14 10.02
CA ILE A 211 4.32 4.80 8.77
C ILE A 211 3.66 3.43 8.91
N GLY A 212 2.32 3.43 8.89
CA GLY A 212 1.49 2.23 8.77
C GLY A 212 1.11 1.97 7.31
N TYR A 213 0.65 0.76 7.02
CA TYR A 213 0.15 0.40 5.69
C TYR A 213 -1.25 -0.20 5.82
N MET A 214 -2.14 0.24 4.93
CA MET A 214 -3.51 -0.24 4.88
C MET A 214 -3.82 -0.80 3.49
N SER A 215 -4.45 -1.96 3.44
CA SER A 215 -4.96 -2.56 2.21
C SER A 215 -6.48 -2.49 2.16
N ILE A 216 -7.00 -2.40 0.93
CA ILE A 216 -8.42 -2.56 0.63
C ILE A 216 -8.52 -3.67 -0.41
N SER A 217 -9.17 -4.78 -0.05
CA SER A 217 -9.25 -5.96 -0.90
C SER A 217 -10.68 -6.51 -0.96
N ARG A 218 -11.00 -7.21 -2.05
CA ARG A 218 -12.29 -7.90 -2.17
C ARG A 218 -12.33 -9.03 -1.13
N PRO A 219 -13.46 -9.24 -0.43
CA PRO A 219 -13.58 -10.36 0.48
C PRO A 219 -13.38 -11.69 -0.25
N PRO A 220 -12.85 -12.71 0.46
CA PRO A 220 -12.84 -14.10 0.00
C PRO A 220 -14.20 -14.53 -0.55
N THR A 221 -14.20 -15.39 -1.57
CA THR A 221 -15.40 -15.73 -2.34
C THR A 221 -16.54 -16.30 -1.48
N ASP A 222 -16.22 -17.01 -0.42
CA ASP A 222 -17.12 -17.61 0.57
C ASP A 222 -17.73 -16.60 1.57
N SER A 223 -17.26 -15.36 1.55
CA SER A 223 -17.67 -14.30 2.48
C SER A 223 -18.21 -13.05 1.78
N ARG A 224 -18.39 -13.10 0.46
CA ARG A 224 -19.01 -12.02 -0.30
C ARG A 224 -20.50 -12.01 -0.01
N TRP A 225 -21.04 -10.80 0.20
CA TRP A 225 -22.47 -10.59 0.18
C TRP A 225 -22.98 -10.90 -1.23
N SER A 226 -23.52 -12.11 -1.42
CA SER A 226 -24.22 -12.46 -2.64
C SER A 226 -25.64 -11.92 -2.55
N THR A 227 -26.05 -11.11 -3.52
CA THR A 227 -27.46 -10.82 -3.72
C THR A 227 -28.18 -12.16 -3.91
N PRO A 228 -29.25 -12.47 -3.17
CA PRO A 228 -30.14 -13.54 -3.57
C PRO A 228 -30.60 -13.24 -5.01
N ARG A 229 -30.48 -14.23 -5.89
CA ARG A 229 -31.08 -14.15 -7.22
C ARG A 229 -32.60 -14.12 -7.12
#